data_AF-A0A6N7V503-F1
#
_entry.id   AF-A0A6N7V503-F1
#
_cell.length_a   1.000
_cell.length_b   1.000
_cell.length_c   1.000
_cell.angle_alpha   90.00
_cell.angle_beta   90.00
_cell.angle_gamma   90.00
#
_symmetry.space_group_name_H-M   'P 1'
#
loop_
_entity.id
_entity.type
_entity.pdbx_description
1 polymer ?
#
loop_
_entity_poly.entity_id
_entity_poly.type
_entity_poly.pdbx_seq_one_letter_code
_entity_poly.pdbx_strand_id
1 'polypeptide(L)'
;MMELDEFLEVSTLLDYYRNLLSDKQKEYLINHFEEDLSLSEIAKNNGVSRQAVYDNIKRGIKQLREYEEKLGFHERERRVYNELLSLKEDFKKERLDEIIEKLF
;
A
#
# COMPACT_ATOMS: atom_id res chain seq x y z
N MET A 1 -13.38 -12.25 -6.89
CA MET A 1 -13.59 -10.93 -6.27
C MET A 1 -12.51 -10.81 -5.22
N MET A 2 -11.80 -9.68 -5.16
CA MET A 2 -10.78 -9.47 -4.12
C MET A 2 -11.49 -9.35 -2.77
N GLU A 3 -10.90 -9.89 -1.71
CA GLU A 3 -11.42 -9.67 -0.35
C GLU A 3 -11.15 -8.21 0.07
N LEU A 4 -12.00 -7.66 0.94
CA LEU A 4 -11.90 -6.26 1.36
C LEU A 4 -10.55 -5.96 2.02
N ASP A 5 -10.05 -6.88 2.84
CA ASP A 5 -8.77 -6.73 3.54
C ASP A 5 -7.61 -6.68 2.55
N GLU A 6 -7.63 -7.52 1.51
CA GLU A 6 -6.63 -7.49 0.45
C GLU A 6 -6.69 -6.18 -0.35
N PHE A 7 -7.90 -5.65 -0.60
CA PHE A 7 -8.07 -4.38 -1.30
C PHE A 7 -7.48 -3.21 -0.49
N LEU A 8 -7.75 -3.17 0.81
CA LEU A 8 -7.22 -2.14 1.71
C LEU A 8 -5.70 -2.24 1.89
N GLU A 9 -5.16 -3.46 1.98
CA GLU A 9 -3.72 -3.71 2.01
C GLU A 9 -3.07 -3.08 0.77
N VAL A 10 -3.54 -3.43 -0.43
CA VAL A 10 -2.97 -2.93 -1.68
C VAL A 10 -3.09 -1.43 -1.81
N SER A 11 -4.25 -0.85 -1.46
CA SER A 11 -4.47 0.61 -1.46
C SER A 11 -3.46 1.32 -0.56
N THR A 12 -3.23 0.79 0.64
CA THR A 12 -2.22 1.32 1.57
C THR A 12 -0.82 1.22 0.97
N LEU A 13 -0.42 0.05 0.45
CA LEU A 13 0.90 -0.11 -0.15
C LEU A 13 1.12 0.79 -1.38
N LEU A 14 0.05 1.09 -2.11
CA LEU A 14 0.11 2.01 -3.25
C LEU A 14 0.51 3.43 -2.78
N ASP A 15 -0.04 3.92 -1.67
CA ASP A 15 0.35 5.23 -1.11
C ASP A 15 1.85 5.30 -0.80
N TYR A 16 2.40 4.22 -0.23
CA TYR A 16 3.81 4.12 0.11
C TYR A 16 4.73 4.01 -1.12
N TYR A 17 4.36 3.18 -2.10
CA TYR A 17 5.31 2.70 -3.10
C TYR A 17 4.94 3.02 -4.55
N ARG A 18 3.84 3.73 -4.83
CA ARG A 18 3.41 4.04 -6.21
C ARG A 18 4.46 4.69 -7.08
N ASN A 19 5.36 5.49 -6.50
CA ASN A 19 6.42 6.18 -7.24
C ASN A 19 7.60 5.29 -7.64
N LEU A 20 7.64 4.04 -7.16
CA LEU A 20 8.64 3.04 -7.55
C LEU A 20 8.16 2.18 -8.72
N LEU A 21 6.86 2.21 -9.04
CA LEU A 21 6.27 1.51 -10.16
C LEU A 21 6.55 2.24 -11.48
N SER A 22 6.44 1.53 -12.61
CA SER A 22 6.37 2.20 -13.91
C SER A 22 5.08 3.04 -14.03
N ASP A 23 5.13 4.11 -14.81
CA ASP A 23 3.99 5.03 -15.00
C ASP A 23 2.70 4.29 -15.36
N LYS A 24 2.79 3.29 -16.24
CA LYS A 24 1.63 2.51 -16.69
C LYS A 24 1.06 1.61 -15.59
N GLN A 25 1.91 1.03 -14.74
CA GLN A 25 1.44 0.23 -13.60
C GLN A 25 0.81 1.11 -12.53
N LYS A 26 1.46 2.24 -12.24
CA LYS A 26 0.95 3.25 -11.31
C LYS A 26 -0.43 3.75 -11.76
N GLU A 27 -0.57 4.16 -13.01
CA GLU A 27 -1.84 4.64 -13.57
C GLU A 27 -2.96 3.60 -13.42
N TYR A 28 -2.69 2.34 -13.78
CA TYR A 28 -3.72 1.29 -13.75
C TYR A 28 -4.14 0.94 -12.32
N LEU A 29 -3.19 0.97 -11.37
CA LEU A 29 -3.48 0.74 -9.97
C LEU A 29 -4.27 1.91 -9.36
N ILE A 30 -3.88 3.16 -9.61
CA ILE A 30 -4.62 4.35 -9.15
C ILE A 30 -6.06 4.31 -9.69
N ASN A 31 -6.21 4.09 -11.00
CA ASN A 31 -7.53 4.01 -11.62
C ASN A 31 -8.42 2.93 -10.97
N HIS A 32 -7.84 1.79 -10.58
CA HIS A 32 -8.61 0.69 -10.01
C HIS A 32 -8.89 0.85 -8.50
N PHE A 33 -7.90 1.29 -7.72
CA PHE A 33 -7.96 1.31 -6.26
C PHE A 33 -8.36 2.66 -5.67
N GLU A 34 -8.11 3.77 -6.36
CA GLU A 34 -8.44 5.12 -5.90
C GLU A 34 -9.65 5.71 -6.64
N GLU A 35 -9.75 5.49 -7.96
CA GLU A 35 -10.81 6.07 -8.82
C GLU A 35 -11.99 5.11 -9.09
N ASP A 36 -11.99 3.91 -8.48
CA ASP A 36 -13.03 2.88 -8.60
C ASP A 36 -13.39 2.49 -10.05
N LEU A 37 -12.45 2.62 -10.99
CA LEU A 37 -12.64 2.18 -12.37
C LEU A 37 -12.58 0.65 -12.45
N SER A 38 -13.52 0.07 -13.19
CA SER A 38 -13.47 -1.34 -13.54
C SER A 38 -12.34 -1.62 -14.53
N LEU A 39 -11.85 -2.87 -14.53
CA LEU A 39 -10.84 -3.32 -15.50
C LEU A 39 -11.26 -3.09 -16.96
N SER A 40 -12.57 -3.14 -17.22
CA SER A 40 -13.14 -2.90 -18.55
C SER A 40 -13.08 -1.43 -18.94
N GLU A 41 -13.32 -0.50 -18.01
CA GLU A 41 -13.21 0.94 -18.24
C GLU A 41 -11.75 1.34 -18.46
N ILE A 42 -10.84 0.84 -17.62
CA ILE A 42 -9.40 1.06 -17.79
C ILE A 42 -8.93 0.55 -19.16
N ALA A 43 -9.37 -0.64 -19.55
CA ALA A 43 -9.02 -1.25 -20.84
C ALA A 43 -9.53 -0.40 -22.02
N LYS A 44 -10.77 0.07 -21.94
CA LYS A 44 -11.38 0.96 -22.95
C LYS A 44 -10.62 2.28 -23.06
N ASN A 45 -10.30 2.92 -21.93
CA ASN A 45 -9.60 4.22 -21.89
C ASN A 45 -8.19 4.13 -22.47
N ASN A 46 -7.54 2.97 -22.32
CA ASN A 46 -6.17 2.74 -22.78
C ASN A 46 -6.06 2.00 -24.11
N GLY A 47 -7.17 1.63 -24.75
CA GLY A 47 -7.17 0.90 -26.02
C GLY A 47 -6.49 -0.48 -25.96
N VAL A 48 -6.58 -1.16 -24.81
CA VAL A 48 -5.98 -2.49 -24.57
C VAL A 48 -7.03 -3.53 -24.21
N SER A 49 -6.64 -4.80 -24.11
CA SER A 49 -7.54 -5.85 -23.63
C SER A 49 -7.72 -5.78 -22.11
N ARG A 50 -8.90 -6.21 -21.62
CA ARG A 50 -9.16 -6.38 -20.19
C ARG A 50 -8.15 -7.30 -19.52
N GLN A 51 -7.68 -8.33 -20.23
CA GLN A 51 -6.64 -9.24 -19.72
C GLN A 51 -5.31 -8.51 -19.53
N ALA A 52 -4.92 -7.63 -20.46
CA ALA A 52 -3.69 -6.85 -20.33
C ALA A 52 -3.72 -5.91 -19.11
N VAL A 53 -4.88 -5.32 -18.79
CA VAL A 53 -5.08 -4.54 -17.57
C VAL A 53 -4.96 -5.41 -16.33
N TYR A 54 -5.66 -6.55 -16.30
CA TYR A 54 -5.62 -7.50 -15.19
C TYR A 54 -4.19 -7.97 -14.88
N ASP A 55 -3.44 -8.38 -15.91
CA ASP A 55 -2.07 -8.86 -15.75
C ASP A 55 -1.13 -7.75 -15.27
N ASN A 56 -1.35 -6.51 -15.73
CA ASN A 56 -0.57 -5.36 -15.30
C ASN A 56 -0.81 -5.03 -13.82
N ILE A 57 -2.08 -4.94 -13.40
CA ILE A 57 -2.46 -4.72 -11.99
C ILE A 57 -1.90 -5.83 -11.11
N LYS A 58 -2.06 -7.11 -11.50
CA LYS A 58 -1.54 -8.25 -10.74
C LYS A 58 -0.02 -8.17 -10.55
N ARG A 59 0.73 -7.76 -11.57
CA ARG A 59 2.18 -7.54 -11.47
C ARG A 59 2.52 -6.36 -10.57
N GLY A 60 1.76 -5.26 -10.67
CA GLY A 60 1.94 -4.09 -9.81
C GLY A 60 1.73 -4.43 -8.33
N ILE A 61 0.65 -5.15 -7.99
CA ILE A 61 0.38 -5.64 -6.62
C ILE A 61 1.55 -6.47 -6.09
N LYS A 62 2.07 -7.39 -6.90
CA LYS A 62 3.25 -8.20 -6.52
C LYS A 62 4.46 -7.32 -6.20
N GLN A 63 4.73 -6.30 -7.01
CA GLN A 63 5.83 -5.36 -6.77
C GLN A 63 5.64 -4.53 -5.51
N LEU A 64 4.42 -4.02 -5.25
CA LEU A 64 4.09 -3.30 -4.02
C LEU A 64 4.38 -4.15 -2.78
N ARG A 65 3.96 -5.42 -2.79
CA ARG A 65 4.25 -6.38 -1.70
C ARG A 65 5.74 -6.69 -1.57
N GLU A 66 6.46 -6.85 -2.69
CA GLU A 66 7.92 -7.03 -2.67
C GLU A 66 8.67 -5.80 -2.15
N TYR A 67 8.15 -4.59 -2.37
CA TYR A 67 8.70 -3.37 -1.78
C TYR A 67 8.46 -3.34 -0.27
N GLU A 68 7.26 -3.66 0.21
CA GLU A 68 7.00 -3.72 1.65
C GLU A 68 7.84 -4.79 2.34
N GLU A 69 7.99 -5.97 1.74
CA GLU A 69 8.85 -7.03 2.31
C GLU A 69 10.30 -6.54 2.50
N LYS A 70 10.81 -5.72 1.58
CA LYS A 70 12.19 -5.22 1.60
C LYS A 70 12.38 -3.95 2.42
N LEU A 71 11.38 -3.06 2.45
CA LEU A 71 11.48 -1.71 3.03
C LEU A 71 10.74 -1.60 4.36
N GLY A 72 9.64 -2.33 4.53
CA GLY A 72 8.90 -2.47 5.78
C GLY A 72 8.32 -1.17 6.34
N PHE A 73 8.07 -0.16 5.50
CA PHE A 73 7.66 1.15 6.00
C PHE A 73 6.27 1.12 6.63
N HIS A 74 5.30 0.46 6.00
CA HIS A 74 3.95 0.37 6.54
C HIS A 74 3.95 -0.39 7.87
N GLU A 75 4.61 -1.55 7.93
CA GLU A 75 4.71 -2.34 9.16
C GLU A 75 5.44 -1.60 10.28
N ARG A 76 6.50 -0.85 9.96
CA ARG A 76 7.23 -0.02 10.94
C ARG A 76 6.35 1.10 11.48
N GLU A 77 5.66 1.84 10.62
CA GLU A 77 4.75 2.91 11.04
C GLU A 77 3.63 2.36 11.93
N ARG A 78 3.00 1.25 11.51
CA ARG A 78 1.94 0.57 12.26
C ARG A 78 2.41 0.15 13.65
N ARG A 79 3.62 -0.38 13.76
CA ARG A 79 4.22 -0.78 15.05
C ARG A 79 4.37 0.42 15.98
N VAL A 80 4.95 1.51 15.48
CA VAL A 80 5.17 2.73 16.27
C VAL A 80 3.83 3.34 16.69
N TYR A 81 2.86 3.39 15.79
CA TYR A 81 1.51 3.86 16.10
C TYR A 81 0.87 3.05 17.25
N ASN A 82 0.97 1.72 17.22
CA ASN A 82 0.46 0.86 18.29
C ASN A 82 1.21 1.04 19.62
N GLU A 83 2.54 1.23 19.57
CA GLU A 83 3.33 1.55 20.78
C GLU A 83 2.89 2.90 21.38
N LEU A 84 2.62 3.91 20.55
CA LEU A 84 2.12 5.22 20.98
C LEU A 84 0.68 5.16 21.53
N LEU A 85 -0.20 4.34 20.95
CA LEU A 85 -1.54 4.11 21.51
C LEU A 85 -1.45 3.48 22.90
N SER A 86 -0.59 2.46 23.08
CA SER A 86 -0.36 1.85 24.40
C SER A 86 0.23 2.85 25.40
N LEU A 87 1.15 3.71 24.97
CA LEU A 87 1.71 4.76 25.82
C LEU A 87 0.65 5.79 26.23
N LYS A 88 -0.30 6.12 25.35
CA LYS A 88 -1.40 7.04 25.65
C LYS A 88 -2.31 6.52 26.77
N GLU A 89 -2.49 5.20 26.86
CA GLU A 89 -3.31 4.57 27.91
C GLU A 89 -2.60 4.54 29.27
N ASP A 90 -1.28 4.31 29.29
CA ASP A 90 -0.44 4.29 30.50
C ASP A 90 0.88 5.04 30.23
N PHE A 91 0.85 6.36 30.44
CA PHE A 91 1.97 7.23 30.10
C PHE A 91 3.15 7.05 31.05
N LYS A 92 4.28 6.61 30.49
CA LYS A 92 5.57 6.48 31.16
C LYS A 92 6.66 7.12 30.32
N LYS A 93 7.39 8.06 30.90
CA LYS A 93 8.42 8.80 30.16
C LYS A 93 9.51 7.86 29.64
N GLU A 94 9.87 6.85 30.41
CA GLU A 94 10.87 5.84 30.05
C GLU A 94 10.45 5.07 28.79
N ARG A 95 9.16 4.71 28.68
CA ARG A 95 8.63 4.05 27.47
C ARG A 95 8.60 4.98 26.26
N LEU A 96 8.39 6.29 26.46
CA LEU A 96 8.48 7.27 25.39
C LEU A 96 9.92 7.37 24.86
N ASP A 97 10.90 7.44 25.76
CA ASP A 97 12.32 7.49 25.41
C ASP A 97 12.72 6.22 24.60
N GLU A 98 12.28 5.03 25.02
CA GLU A 98 12.48 3.77 24.27
C GLU A 98 11.88 3.80 22.85
N ILE A 99 10.66 4.35 22.68
CA ILE A 99 10.02 4.46 21.36
C ILE A 99 10.83 5.39 20.45
N ILE A 100 11.31 6.52 20.99
CA ILE A 100 12.13 7.48 20.25
C ILE A 100 13.46 6.86 19.83
N GLU A 101 14.13 6.11 20.72
CA GLU A 101 15.38 5.41 20.40
C GLU A 101 15.22 4.33 19.33
N LYS A 102 14.05 3.67 19.22
CA LYS A 102 13.80 2.71 18.12
C LYS A 102 13.60 3.37 16.76
N LEU A 103 13.33 4.68 16.72
CA LEU A 103 13.08 5.41 15.49
C LEU A 103 14.36 5.86 14.78
N PHE A 104 15.49 5.99 15.49
CA PHE A 104 16.76 6.52 14.98
C PHE A 104 17.96 5.73 15.49
#